data_AF-A0A536PH43-F1
#
_entry.id   AF-A0A536PH43-F1
#
_cell.length_a   1.000
_cell.length_b   1.000
_cell.length_c   1.000
_cell.angle_alpha   90.00
_cell.angle_beta   90.00
_cell.angle_gamma   90.00
#
_symmetry.space_group_name_H-M   'P 1'
#
loop_
_entity.id
_entity.type
_entity.pdbx_description
1 polymer ?
#
loop_
_entity_poly.entity_id
_entity_poly.type
_entity_poly.pdbx_seq_one_letter_code
_entity_poly.pdbx_strand_id
1 'polypeptide(L)'
;MKAVDAFPPVRRGEPKLQTWCRECFAAYGKVYYRANREAQKARLLRNVQATREQNRLRTVEYLLRHPCVDCGNADIVVLQFDHMRDKTADIARLVASGRTWAAIVREIEKCEVRCSNCHRRKTAQRRIPRTAPELDRVRRPPMEQLRIEDALSRRCRVCRDPKSLALFPYRSRVKRTRQHICLACQREVTRAWYVRNKSPHARRVHGYAAKIRAMLQSRVVEYLDAHPCVDCGTTDPLVLDFDHRGGKTADVSTLVRQARAWSDVAAEIEKCEVRCANCHARRTANEIQAYRVRLATICA
;
A
#
# COMPACT_ATOMS: atom_id res chain seq x y z
N MET A 1 -29.48 -38.35 -39.03
CA MET A 1 -28.69 -38.86 -37.89
C MET A 1 -27.57 -37.88 -37.59
N LYS A 2 -27.30 -37.56 -36.31
CA LYS A 2 -26.13 -36.75 -35.93
C LYS A 2 -24.93 -37.68 -35.72
N ALA A 3 -23.73 -37.23 -36.07
CA ALA A 3 -22.50 -37.99 -35.87
C ALA A 3 -22.17 -38.14 -34.37
N VAL A 4 -21.37 -39.15 -34.02
CA VAL A 4 -21.06 -39.54 -32.63
C VAL A 4 -20.32 -38.43 -31.87
N ASP A 5 -19.55 -37.60 -32.57
CA ASP A 5 -18.85 -36.41 -32.07
C ASP A 5 -19.77 -35.25 -31.67
N ALA A 6 -21.01 -35.24 -32.18
CA ALA A 6 -22.04 -34.28 -31.84
C ALA A 6 -22.61 -34.50 -30.43
N PHE A 7 -22.22 -35.57 -29.73
CA PHE A 7 -22.62 -35.88 -28.37
C PHE A 7 -21.45 -35.61 -27.41
N PRO A 8 -21.61 -34.75 -26.38
CA PRO A 8 -20.55 -34.46 -25.43
C PRO A 8 -20.35 -35.63 -24.45
N PRO A 9 -19.15 -35.80 -23.86
CA PRO A 9 -18.92 -36.81 -22.83
C PRO A 9 -19.64 -36.46 -21.53
N VAL A 10 -20.05 -37.48 -20.76
CA VAL A 10 -20.76 -37.33 -19.48
C VAL A 10 -19.90 -36.62 -18.44
N ARG A 11 -18.60 -36.94 -18.40
CA ARG A 11 -17.57 -36.27 -17.61
C ARG A 11 -16.33 -36.02 -18.47
N ARG A 12 -15.56 -34.98 -18.15
CA ARG A 12 -14.30 -34.71 -18.85
C ARG A 12 -13.35 -35.90 -18.68
N GLY A 13 -12.93 -36.50 -19.78
CA GLY A 13 -11.99 -37.62 -19.80
C GLY A 13 -12.64 -39.01 -19.78
N GLU A 14 -13.97 -39.13 -19.69
CA GLU A 14 -14.66 -40.42 -19.79
C GLU A 14 -15.13 -40.70 -21.23
N PRO A 15 -15.06 -41.95 -21.72
CA PRO A 15 -15.49 -42.34 -23.07
C PRO A 15 -17.02 -42.38 -23.22
N LYS A 16 -17.76 -42.37 -22.10
CA LYS A 16 -19.23 -42.41 -22.09
C LYS A 16 -19.80 -41.09 -22.59
N LEU A 17 -20.56 -41.14 -23.68
CA LEU A 17 -21.22 -39.98 -24.28
C LEU A 17 -22.62 -39.76 -23.68
N GLN A 18 -23.07 -38.52 -23.69
CA GLN A 18 -24.44 -38.12 -23.34
C GLN A 18 -25.43 -38.59 -24.41
N THR A 19 -26.68 -38.80 -24.02
CA THR A 19 -27.77 -39.19 -24.94
C THR A 19 -28.30 -38.01 -25.76
N TRP A 20 -27.94 -36.77 -25.40
CA TRP A 20 -28.37 -35.56 -26.09
C TRP A 20 -27.20 -34.92 -26.83
N CYS A 21 -27.46 -34.39 -28.03
CA CYS A 21 -26.43 -33.67 -28.78
C CYS A 21 -26.03 -32.36 -28.08
N ARG A 22 -24.85 -31.82 -28.43
CA ARG A 22 -24.27 -30.60 -27.83
C ARG A 22 -25.21 -29.40 -27.82
N GLU A 23 -25.96 -29.19 -28.90
CA GLU A 23 -26.91 -28.09 -29.05
C GLU A 23 -28.09 -28.23 -28.07
N CYS A 24 -28.70 -29.41 -28.03
CA CYS A 24 -29.81 -29.71 -27.11
C CYS A 24 -29.34 -29.63 -25.66
N PHE A 25 -28.15 -30.16 -25.36
CA PHE A 25 -27.55 -30.08 -24.04
C PHE A 25 -27.27 -28.62 -23.61
N ALA A 26 -26.76 -27.78 -24.52
CA ALA A 26 -26.52 -26.37 -24.26
C ALA A 26 -27.81 -25.56 -24.08
N ALA A 27 -28.83 -25.82 -24.90
CA ALA A 27 -30.14 -25.19 -24.77
C ALA A 27 -30.82 -25.55 -23.45
N TYR A 28 -30.83 -26.84 -23.10
CA TYR A 28 -31.32 -27.32 -21.81
C TYR A 28 -30.52 -26.70 -20.65
N GLY A 29 -29.18 -26.70 -20.74
CA GLY A 29 -28.30 -26.14 -19.72
C GLY A 29 -28.56 -24.66 -19.44
N LYS A 30 -28.89 -23.85 -20.46
CA LYS A 30 -29.28 -22.44 -20.29
C LYS A 30 -30.59 -22.30 -19.52
N VAL A 31 -31.61 -23.08 -19.86
CA VAL A 31 -32.92 -23.06 -19.17
C VAL A 31 -32.77 -23.55 -17.73
N TYR A 32 -32.10 -24.68 -17.53
CA TYR A 32 -31.83 -25.27 -16.23
C TYR A 32 -31.03 -24.31 -15.33
N TYR A 33 -29.96 -23.68 -15.83
CA TYR A 33 -29.16 -22.71 -15.06
C TYR A 33 -29.98 -21.48 -14.69
N ARG A 34 -30.81 -20.95 -15.60
CA ARG A 34 -31.71 -19.81 -15.29
C ARG A 34 -32.73 -20.18 -14.22
N ALA A 35 -33.39 -21.33 -14.35
CA ALA A 35 -34.39 -21.81 -13.40
C ALA A 35 -33.81 -22.14 -12.02
N ASN A 36 -32.56 -22.64 -11.96
CA ASN A 36 -31.92 -23.06 -10.71
C ASN A 36 -30.86 -22.06 -10.22
N ARG A 37 -30.76 -20.87 -10.81
CA ARG A 37 -29.69 -19.90 -10.49
C ARG A 37 -29.67 -19.55 -9.01
N GLU A 38 -30.83 -19.25 -8.44
CA GLU A 38 -30.96 -18.88 -7.03
C GLU A 38 -30.66 -20.05 -6.10
N ALA A 39 -31.14 -21.26 -6.44
CA ALA A 39 -30.83 -22.47 -5.67
C ALA A 39 -29.32 -22.82 -5.70
N GLN A 40 -28.68 -22.70 -6.86
CA GLN A 40 -27.23 -22.90 -7.02
C GLN A 40 -26.43 -21.83 -6.28
N LYS A 41 -26.83 -20.56 -6.37
CA LYS A 41 -26.22 -19.45 -5.64
C LYS A 41 -26.35 -19.64 -4.14
N ALA A 42 -27.54 -19.99 -3.64
CA ALA A 42 -27.77 -20.26 -2.22
C ALA A 42 -26.92 -21.43 -1.71
N ARG A 43 -26.80 -22.51 -2.51
CA ARG A 43 -25.91 -23.65 -2.18
C ARG A 43 -24.45 -23.22 -2.12
N LEU A 44 -23.98 -22.46 -3.10
CA LEU A 44 -22.59 -21.95 -3.12
C LEU A 44 -22.31 -21.06 -1.90
N LEU A 45 -23.23 -20.17 -1.55
CA LEU A 45 -23.11 -19.30 -0.38
C LEU A 45 -23.03 -20.12 0.92
N ARG A 46 -23.87 -21.16 1.09
CA ARG A 46 -23.80 -22.08 2.24
C ARG A 46 -22.46 -22.80 2.30
N ASN A 47 -21.97 -23.33 1.18
CA ASN A 47 -20.67 -24.02 1.13
C ASN A 47 -19.51 -23.07 1.47
N VAL A 48 -19.56 -21.85 0.95
CA VAL A 48 -18.56 -20.80 1.25
C VAL A 48 -18.62 -20.42 2.74
N GLN A 49 -19.81 -20.31 3.33
CA GLN A 49 -19.98 -20.03 4.75
C GLN A 49 -19.42 -21.16 5.64
N ALA A 50 -19.73 -22.43 5.31
CA ALA A 50 -19.18 -23.58 6.01
C ALA A 50 -17.64 -23.63 5.91
N THR A 51 -17.10 -23.38 4.72
CA THR A 51 -15.65 -23.31 4.48
C THR A 51 -14.99 -22.19 5.28
N ARG A 52 -15.62 -21.01 5.35
CA ARG A 52 -15.13 -19.87 6.15
C ARG A 52 -15.07 -20.22 7.63
N GLU A 53 -16.08 -20.89 8.17
CA GLU A 53 -16.10 -21.27 9.58
C GLU A 53 -15.04 -22.31 9.92
N GLN A 54 -14.89 -23.33 9.07
CA GLN A 54 -13.79 -24.30 9.22
C GLN A 54 -12.42 -23.64 9.14
N ASN A 55 -12.22 -22.70 8.20
CA ASN A 55 -10.97 -21.96 8.09
C ASN A 55 -10.70 -21.10 9.33
N ARG A 56 -11.72 -20.48 9.94
CA ARG A 56 -11.58 -19.71 11.19
C ARG A 56 -11.12 -20.59 12.35
N LEU A 57 -11.76 -21.75 12.54
CA LEU A 57 -11.37 -22.72 13.58
C LEU A 57 -9.91 -23.15 13.42
N ARG A 58 -9.51 -23.55 12.20
CA ARG A 58 -8.12 -23.94 11.91
C ARG A 58 -7.13 -22.79 12.07
N THR A 59 -7.54 -21.55 11.77
CA THR A 59 -6.70 -20.37 11.99
C THR A 59 -6.49 -20.12 13.49
N VAL A 60 -7.53 -20.27 14.31
CA VAL A 60 -7.43 -20.15 15.78
C VAL A 60 -6.54 -21.24 16.34
N GLU A 61 -6.76 -22.50 15.96
CA GLU A 61 -5.92 -23.63 16.38
C GLU A 61 -4.44 -23.40 16.03
N TYR A 62 -4.19 -22.90 14.83
CA TYR A 62 -2.83 -22.53 14.41
C TYR A 62 -2.25 -21.44 15.32
N LEU A 63 -2.95 -20.32 15.53
CA LEU A 63 -2.43 -19.20 16.32
C LEU A 63 -2.21 -19.54 17.80
N LEU A 64 -3.02 -20.45 18.37
CA LEU A 64 -2.83 -20.91 19.75
C LEU A 64 -1.48 -21.65 19.95
N ARG A 65 -0.94 -22.27 18.90
CA ARG A 65 0.35 -22.97 18.93
C ARG A 65 1.53 -22.11 18.48
N HIS A 66 1.29 -20.90 17.98
CA HIS A 66 2.31 -20.04 17.38
C HIS A 66 2.25 -18.63 18.01
N PRO A 67 2.86 -18.43 19.20
CA PRO A 67 2.95 -17.11 19.80
C PRO A 67 3.83 -16.17 18.97
N CYS A 68 3.82 -14.89 19.32
CA CYS A 68 4.64 -13.86 18.67
C CYS A 68 6.12 -14.25 18.65
N VAL A 69 6.73 -14.30 17.47
CA VAL A 69 8.15 -14.67 17.30
C VAL A 69 9.12 -13.71 17.99
N ASP A 70 8.76 -12.42 18.13
CA ASP A 70 9.67 -11.42 18.69
C ASP A 70 9.54 -11.24 20.21
N CYS A 71 8.37 -11.51 20.80
CA CYS A 71 8.11 -11.22 22.22
C CYS A 71 7.35 -12.31 23.00
N GLY A 72 7.01 -13.43 22.35
CA GLY A 72 6.33 -14.55 23.00
C GLY A 72 4.85 -14.33 23.36
N ASN A 73 4.26 -13.16 23.04
CA ASN A 73 2.85 -12.91 23.31
C ASN A 73 1.96 -13.96 22.60
N ALA A 74 1.16 -14.69 23.38
CA ALA A 74 0.29 -15.78 22.91
C ALA A 74 -1.16 -15.34 22.65
N ASP A 75 -1.51 -14.08 22.90
CA ASP A 75 -2.87 -13.57 22.71
C ASP A 75 -3.23 -13.48 21.22
N ILE A 76 -3.98 -14.46 20.74
CA ILE A 76 -4.37 -14.61 19.34
C ILE A 76 -5.16 -13.42 18.77
N VAL A 77 -5.77 -12.59 19.62
CA VAL A 77 -6.51 -11.40 19.20
C VAL A 77 -5.55 -10.36 18.63
N VAL A 78 -4.36 -10.23 19.22
CA VAL A 78 -3.35 -9.25 18.80
C VAL A 78 -2.35 -9.81 17.79
N LEU A 79 -2.36 -11.12 17.54
CA LEU A 79 -1.46 -11.77 16.59
C LEU A 79 -1.85 -11.50 15.13
N GLN A 80 -0.85 -11.17 14.33
CA GLN A 80 -0.93 -10.92 12.89
C GLN A 80 0.08 -11.80 12.17
N PHE A 81 -0.25 -12.15 10.92
CA PHE A 81 0.70 -12.78 10.02
C PHE A 81 1.53 -11.69 9.34
N ASP A 82 2.78 -11.50 9.77
CA ASP A 82 3.75 -10.59 9.14
C ASP A 82 4.42 -11.25 7.94
N HIS A 83 4.45 -10.54 6.83
CA HIS A 83 4.96 -11.05 5.56
C HIS A 83 6.46 -10.84 5.46
N MET A 84 7.17 -11.90 5.09
CA MET A 84 8.63 -11.89 4.88
C MET A 84 9.03 -11.87 3.40
N ARG A 85 8.13 -12.21 2.46
CA ARG A 85 8.41 -12.41 1.02
C ARG A 85 7.26 -11.94 0.12
N ASP A 86 7.47 -11.96 -1.21
CA ASP A 86 6.50 -11.58 -2.25
C ASP A 86 5.17 -12.35 -2.12
N LYS A 87 4.20 -11.69 -1.48
CA LYS A 87 2.85 -12.22 -1.23
C LYS A 87 1.91 -11.92 -2.40
N THR A 88 1.01 -12.85 -2.66
CA THR A 88 -0.10 -12.66 -3.62
C THR A 88 -1.43 -12.25 -2.96
N ALA A 89 -1.64 -12.52 -1.66
CA ALA A 89 -2.91 -12.25 -0.97
C ALA A 89 -2.86 -12.27 0.58
N ASP A 90 -3.37 -11.24 1.28
CA ASP A 90 -3.52 -11.22 2.76
C ASP A 90 -4.26 -12.46 3.33
N ILE A 91 -3.74 -13.08 4.42
CA ILE A 91 -4.30 -14.32 5.00
C ILE A 91 -5.69 -14.06 5.58
N ALA A 92 -5.91 -12.92 6.24
CA ALA A 92 -7.24 -12.59 6.77
C ALA A 92 -8.27 -12.53 5.64
N ARG A 93 -7.89 -11.95 4.48
CA ARG A 93 -8.70 -11.96 3.27
C ARG A 93 -8.91 -13.37 2.68
N LEU A 94 -7.90 -14.24 2.70
CA LEU A 94 -8.04 -15.63 2.21
C LEU A 94 -9.02 -16.44 3.07
N VAL A 95 -8.97 -16.28 4.38
CA VAL A 95 -9.92 -16.88 5.32
C VAL A 95 -11.32 -16.33 5.07
N ALA A 96 -11.46 -15.00 4.99
CA ALA A 96 -12.75 -14.33 4.76
C ALA A 96 -13.37 -14.65 3.39
N SER A 97 -12.57 -14.94 2.37
CA SER A 97 -13.06 -15.31 1.03
C SER A 97 -13.42 -16.78 0.89
N GLY A 98 -13.15 -17.62 1.90
CA GLY A 98 -13.49 -19.06 1.87
C GLY A 98 -12.61 -19.87 0.92
N ARG A 99 -11.32 -19.50 0.77
CA ARG A 99 -10.37 -20.29 -0.03
C ARG A 99 -10.09 -21.64 0.62
N THR A 100 -9.59 -22.59 -0.17
CA THR A 100 -9.22 -23.91 0.36
C THR A 100 -8.12 -23.79 1.40
N TRP A 101 -8.18 -24.63 2.43
CA TRP A 101 -7.18 -24.62 3.51
C TRP A 101 -5.75 -24.80 2.97
N ALA A 102 -5.55 -25.68 1.99
CA ALA A 102 -4.25 -25.86 1.34
C ALA A 102 -3.70 -24.58 0.66
N ALA A 103 -4.57 -23.69 0.17
CA ALA A 103 -4.12 -22.40 -0.35
C ALA A 103 -3.73 -21.42 0.77
N ILE A 104 -4.41 -21.51 1.93
CA ILE A 104 -4.11 -20.69 3.10
C ILE A 104 -2.79 -21.13 3.74
N VAL A 105 -2.57 -22.44 3.93
CA VAL A 105 -1.32 -22.99 4.50
C VAL A 105 -0.10 -22.58 3.69
N ARG A 106 -0.14 -22.70 2.36
CA ARG A 106 0.94 -22.23 1.48
C ARG A 106 1.29 -20.75 1.62
N GLU A 107 0.32 -19.94 2.07
CA GLU A 107 0.57 -18.53 2.34
C GLU A 107 1.05 -18.31 3.78
N ILE A 108 0.55 -19.07 4.75
CA ILE A 108 1.04 -19.08 6.14
C ILE A 108 2.52 -19.44 6.20
N GLU A 109 2.99 -20.41 5.40
CA GLU A 109 4.41 -20.80 5.33
C GLU A 109 5.36 -19.67 4.92
N LYS A 110 4.84 -18.59 4.32
CA LYS A 110 5.61 -17.40 3.93
C LYS A 110 5.55 -16.27 4.97
N CYS A 111 4.84 -16.49 6.07
CA CYS A 111 4.55 -15.50 7.09
C CYS A 111 5.13 -15.93 8.43
N GLU A 112 5.44 -14.95 9.26
CA GLU A 112 5.76 -15.15 10.67
C GLU A 112 4.63 -14.59 11.53
N VAL A 113 4.34 -15.22 12.66
CA VAL A 113 3.32 -14.72 13.58
C VAL A 113 3.94 -13.68 14.50
N ARG A 114 3.40 -12.46 14.47
CA ARG A 114 3.85 -11.32 15.29
C ARG A 114 2.66 -10.61 15.92
N CYS A 115 2.77 -10.12 17.15
CA CYS A 115 1.76 -9.22 17.69
C CYS A 115 1.78 -7.86 16.97
N SER A 116 0.66 -7.13 16.99
CA SER A 116 0.51 -5.82 16.34
C SER A 116 1.63 -4.83 16.71
N ASN A 117 2.05 -4.79 17.98
CA ASN A 117 3.14 -3.93 18.45
C ASN A 117 4.48 -4.30 17.80
N CYS A 118 4.87 -5.58 17.82
CA CYS A 118 6.12 -6.05 17.23
C CYS A 118 6.13 -5.88 15.70
N HIS A 119 5.00 -6.13 15.04
CA HIS A 119 4.85 -5.90 13.60
C HIS A 119 5.06 -4.41 13.23
N ARG A 120 4.55 -3.46 14.05
CA ARG A 120 4.81 -2.03 13.86
C ARG A 120 6.28 -1.68 14.01
N ARG A 121 6.95 -2.16 15.06
CA ARG A 121 8.40 -1.94 15.27
C ARG A 121 9.22 -2.48 14.10
N LYS A 122 8.91 -3.68 13.61
CA LYS A 122 9.60 -4.27 12.45
C LYS A 122 9.39 -3.47 11.18
N THR A 123 8.16 -2.99 10.95
CA THR A 123 7.83 -2.14 9.81
C THR A 123 8.59 -0.81 9.86
N ALA A 124 8.67 -0.19 11.04
CA ALA A 124 9.44 1.04 11.24
C ALA A 124 10.93 0.82 10.94
N GLN A 125 11.52 -0.26 11.47
CA GLN A 125 12.93 -0.63 11.22
C GLN A 125 13.22 -0.85 9.73
N ARG A 126 12.31 -1.50 8.99
CA ARG A 126 12.45 -1.71 7.53
C ARG A 126 12.40 -0.41 6.72
N ARG A 127 11.74 0.64 7.24
CA ARG A 127 11.60 1.95 6.58
C ARG A 127 12.77 2.89 6.82
N ILE A 128 13.62 2.63 7.82
CA ILE A 128 14.85 3.40 8.02
C ILE A 128 15.77 3.08 6.83
N PRO A 129 16.14 4.06 5.99
CA PRO A 129 17.16 3.84 4.98
C PRO A 129 18.44 3.39 5.68
N ARG A 130 18.93 2.18 5.38
CA ARG A 130 20.19 1.65 5.98
C ARG A 130 21.40 2.53 5.69
N THR A 131 21.26 3.43 4.73
CA THR A 131 22.18 4.52 4.43
C THR A 131 21.34 5.79 4.40
N ALA A 132 21.55 6.71 5.35
CA ALA A 132 21.18 8.09 5.10
C ALA A 132 21.82 8.45 3.74
N PRO A 133 21.07 8.95 2.74
CA PRO A 133 21.73 9.49 1.58
C PRO A 133 22.64 10.58 2.14
N GLU A 134 23.96 10.44 1.99
CA GLU A 134 24.84 11.59 2.00
C GLU A 134 24.13 12.63 1.17
N LEU A 135 23.75 13.75 1.79
CA LEU A 135 23.20 14.89 1.06
C LEU A 135 24.24 15.19 -0.01
N ASP A 136 23.99 14.69 -1.23
CA ASP A 136 24.91 14.82 -2.35
C ASP A 136 25.14 16.32 -2.46
N ARG A 137 26.30 16.77 -1.99
CA ARG A 137 26.69 18.17 -1.99
C ARG A 137 26.62 18.52 -3.45
N VAL A 138 25.54 19.20 -3.87
CA VAL A 138 25.23 19.55 -5.27
C VAL A 138 26.55 19.71 -6.00
N ARG A 139 27.00 18.69 -6.75
CA ARG A 139 28.31 18.70 -7.37
C ARG A 139 28.28 19.90 -8.30
N ARG A 140 28.88 21.02 -7.88
CA ARG A 140 29.03 22.17 -8.77
C ARG A 140 29.85 21.62 -9.95
N PRO A 141 29.32 21.70 -11.18
CA PRO A 141 30.12 21.26 -12.32
C PRO A 141 31.44 22.03 -12.28
N PRO A 142 32.57 21.39 -12.57
CA PRO A 142 33.87 22.05 -12.61
C PRO A 142 33.77 23.32 -13.46
N MET A 143 34.37 24.42 -12.99
CA MET A 143 34.42 25.66 -13.75
C MET A 143 35.24 25.41 -15.02
N GLU A 144 34.58 25.39 -16.17
CA GLU A 144 35.22 25.12 -17.47
C GLU A 144 35.59 26.46 -18.12
N GLN A 145 36.87 26.65 -18.44
CA GLN A 145 37.37 27.87 -19.08
C GLN A 145 36.82 28.00 -20.51
N LEU A 146 36.44 29.23 -20.90
CA LEU A 146 36.03 29.56 -22.27
C LEU A 146 37.24 29.43 -23.21
N ARG A 147 37.03 28.83 -24.40
CA ARG A 147 38.05 28.75 -25.45
C ARG A 147 37.88 29.88 -26.46
N ILE A 148 38.94 30.15 -27.23
CA ILE A 148 38.90 31.15 -28.31
C ILE A 148 37.77 30.85 -29.31
N GLU A 149 37.53 29.57 -29.63
CA GLU A 149 36.41 29.13 -30.48
C GLU A 149 35.02 29.55 -29.95
N ASP A 150 34.87 29.72 -28.63
CA ASP A 150 33.60 30.13 -28.03
C ASP A 150 33.28 31.62 -28.28
N ALA A 151 34.27 32.41 -28.75
CA ALA A 151 34.09 33.79 -29.19
C ALA A 151 33.50 33.89 -30.61
N LEU A 152 33.52 32.80 -31.39
CA LEU A 152 32.96 32.79 -32.75
C LEU A 152 31.47 33.13 -32.76
N SER A 153 31.04 33.84 -33.78
CA SER A 153 29.65 34.28 -33.94
C SER A 153 28.79 33.21 -34.60
N ARG A 154 27.57 33.02 -34.08
CA ARG A 154 26.50 32.21 -34.68
C ARG A 154 25.17 32.94 -34.56
N ARG A 155 24.35 32.85 -35.61
CA ARG A 155 22.96 33.36 -35.58
C ARG A 155 22.04 32.42 -34.80
N CYS A 156 21.27 32.98 -33.87
CA CYS A 156 20.25 32.24 -33.13
C CYS A 156 19.05 31.88 -34.02
N ARG A 157 18.55 30.64 -33.97
CA ARG A 157 17.35 30.23 -34.74
C ARG A 157 16.04 30.92 -34.33
N VAL A 158 15.99 31.50 -33.12
CA VAL A 158 14.80 32.15 -32.58
C VAL A 158 14.85 33.67 -32.82
N CYS A 159 15.81 34.37 -32.20
CA CYS A 159 15.91 35.83 -32.32
C CYS A 159 16.74 36.32 -33.51
N ARG A 160 17.41 35.44 -34.26
CA ARG A 160 18.21 35.74 -35.49
C ARG A 160 19.45 36.63 -35.30
N ASP A 161 19.68 37.17 -34.11
CA ASP A 161 20.88 37.93 -33.78
C ASP A 161 22.16 37.07 -33.91
N PRO A 162 23.25 37.63 -34.45
CA PRO A 162 24.58 37.04 -34.34
C PRO A 162 25.09 37.19 -32.90
N LYS A 163 25.44 36.07 -32.25
CA LYS A 163 25.89 36.00 -30.85
C LYS A 163 27.09 35.07 -30.74
N SER A 164 27.96 35.26 -29.75
CA SER A 164 29.09 34.35 -29.52
C SER A 164 28.60 32.95 -29.16
N LEU A 165 29.35 31.92 -29.55
CA LEU A 165 29.06 30.51 -29.23
C LEU A 165 28.97 30.26 -27.72
N ALA A 166 29.65 31.06 -26.90
CA ALA A 166 29.51 31.05 -25.44
C ALA A 166 28.08 31.27 -24.95
N LEU A 167 27.27 32.06 -25.67
CA LEU A 167 25.86 32.33 -25.36
C LEU A 167 24.91 31.21 -25.80
N PHE A 168 25.43 30.16 -26.43
CA PHE A 168 24.68 28.97 -26.82
C PHE A 168 24.99 27.82 -25.84
N PRO A 169 23.98 27.24 -25.17
CA PRO A 169 24.20 26.13 -24.24
C PRO A 169 24.78 24.90 -24.96
N TYR A 170 25.51 24.06 -24.24
CA TYR A 170 26.00 22.81 -24.80
C TYR A 170 24.84 21.85 -25.09
N ARG A 171 24.85 21.28 -26.30
CA ARG A 171 24.08 20.07 -26.63
C ARG A 171 24.76 18.83 -26.09
N SER A 172 26.09 18.81 -26.11
CA SER A 172 26.92 17.77 -25.51
C SER A 172 28.21 18.42 -25.02
N ARG A 173 28.53 18.26 -23.72
CA ARG A 173 29.78 18.76 -23.15
C ARG A 173 30.97 17.92 -23.59
N VAL A 174 30.79 16.60 -23.70
CA VAL A 174 31.82 15.65 -24.17
C VAL A 174 32.23 15.95 -25.61
N LYS A 175 31.26 16.13 -26.51
CA LYS A 175 31.52 16.45 -27.93
C LYS A 175 31.72 17.96 -28.19
N ARG A 176 31.68 18.79 -27.14
CA ARG A 176 31.69 20.26 -27.18
C ARG A 176 30.73 20.92 -28.18
N THR A 177 29.68 20.23 -28.61
CA THR A 177 28.71 20.75 -29.57
C THR A 177 27.75 21.74 -28.90
N ARG A 178 27.57 22.92 -29.50
CA ARG A 178 26.69 23.99 -29.04
C ARG A 178 25.31 23.91 -29.70
N GLN A 179 24.26 24.31 -28.97
CA GLN A 179 22.91 24.44 -29.51
C GLN A 179 22.83 25.54 -30.58
N HIS A 180 21.75 25.56 -31.36
CA HIS A 180 21.46 26.63 -32.34
C HIS A 180 20.50 27.70 -31.81
N ILE A 181 20.06 27.57 -30.56
CA ILE A 181 19.19 28.51 -29.86
C ILE A 181 20.01 29.10 -28.70
N CYS A 182 20.07 30.42 -28.61
CA CYS A 182 20.81 31.09 -27.54
C CYS A 182 20.16 30.85 -26.17
N LEU A 183 20.95 30.96 -25.10
CA LEU A 183 20.51 30.72 -23.74
C LEU A 183 19.31 31.60 -23.33
N ALA A 184 19.27 32.86 -23.80
CA ALA A 184 18.17 33.77 -23.54
C ALA A 184 16.85 33.26 -24.13
N CYS A 185 16.83 32.96 -25.43
CA CYS A 185 15.64 32.41 -26.09
C CYS A 185 15.24 31.04 -25.52
N GLN A 186 16.20 30.18 -25.18
CA GLN A 186 15.91 28.90 -24.54
C GLN A 186 15.25 29.09 -23.17
N ARG A 187 15.72 30.07 -22.37
CA ARG A 187 15.13 30.44 -21.08
C ARG A 187 13.72 30.98 -21.25
N GLU A 188 13.45 31.81 -22.25
CA GLU A 188 12.11 32.33 -22.54
C GLU A 188 11.13 31.22 -22.92
N VAL A 189 11.52 30.32 -23.84
CA VAL A 189 10.70 29.16 -24.22
C VAL A 189 10.46 28.24 -23.01
N THR A 190 11.50 27.98 -22.22
CA THR A 190 11.38 27.16 -21.00
C THR A 190 10.48 27.84 -19.96
N ARG A 191 10.60 29.15 -19.78
CA ARG A 191 9.76 29.95 -18.88
C ARG A 191 8.31 29.96 -19.34
N ALA A 192 8.05 30.16 -20.63
CA ALA A 192 6.71 30.10 -21.21
C ALA A 192 6.09 28.71 -21.07
N TRP A 193 6.85 27.64 -21.31
CA TRP A 193 6.41 26.27 -21.08
C TRP A 193 6.14 25.99 -19.59
N TYR A 194 6.99 26.46 -18.67
CA TYR A 194 6.75 26.31 -17.23
C TYR A 194 5.51 27.09 -16.77
N VAL A 195 5.33 28.33 -17.21
CA VAL A 195 4.14 29.14 -16.93
C VAL A 195 2.87 28.47 -17.47
N ARG A 196 2.96 27.83 -18.64
CA ARG A 196 1.84 27.16 -19.32
C ARG A 196 1.53 25.75 -18.80
N ASN A 197 2.52 24.97 -18.38
CA ASN A 197 2.35 23.54 -18.05
C ASN A 197 2.48 23.17 -16.55
N LYS A 198 3.17 23.95 -15.69
CA LYS A 198 3.27 23.64 -14.25
C LYS A 198 3.53 24.88 -13.41
N SER A 199 2.56 25.25 -12.58
CA SER A 199 2.70 26.37 -11.64
C SER A 199 3.99 26.24 -10.79
N PRO A 200 4.84 27.29 -10.71
CA PRO A 200 5.94 27.38 -9.74
C PRO A 200 5.50 27.23 -8.28
N HIS A 201 4.19 27.25 -8.04
CA HIS A 201 3.53 26.89 -6.80
C HIS A 201 3.74 25.40 -6.47
N ALA A 202 3.50 24.47 -7.40
CA ALA A 202 3.55 23.02 -7.11
C ALA A 202 4.90 22.53 -6.55
N ARG A 203 6.04 22.93 -7.12
CA ARG A 203 7.37 22.52 -6.61
C ARG A 203 7.75 23.14 -5.26
N ARG A 204 7.39 24.41 -5.01
CA ARG A 204 7.56 25.07 -3.71
C ARG A 204 6.63 24.48 -2.65
N VAL A 205 5.39 24.16 -3.03
CA VAL A 205 4.40 23.47 -2.20
C VAL A 205 4.87 22.07 -1.83
N HIS A 206 5.50 21.30 -2.73
CA HIS A 206 6.02 19.98 -2.37
C HIS A 206 7.17 20.03 -1.35
N GLY A 207 8.12 20.95 -1.51
CA GLY A 207 9.22 21.14 -0.54
C GLY A 207 8.74 21.71 0.79
N TYR A 208 7.81 22.66 0.76
CA TYR A 208 7.18 23.24 1.96
C TYR A 208 6.32 22.20 2.70
N ALA A 209 5.48 21.45 2.00
CA ALA A 209 4.66 20.39 2.59
C ALA A 209 5.51 19.27 3.22
N ALA A 210 6.68 18.96 2.67
CA ALA A 210 7.62 18.03 3.30
C ALA A 210 8.16 18.56 4.64
N LYS A 211 8.52 19.85 4.71
CA LYS A 211 8.93 20.51 5.95
C LYS A 211 7.81 20.56 6.99
N ILE A 212 6.59 20.91 6.56
CA ILE A 212 5.41 20.92 7.44
C ILE A 212 5.12 19.51 7.95
N ARG A 213 5.17 18.48 7.10
CA ARG A 213 5.02 17.08 7.54
C ARG A 213 6.05 16.68 8.59
N ALA A 214 7.33 17.00 8.38
CA ALA A 214 8.38 16.70 9.35
C ALA A 214 8.13 17.39 10.69
N MET A 215 7.78 18.69 10.67
CA MET A 215 7.41 19.45 11.87
C MET A 215 6.21 18.84 12.61
N LEU A 216 5.13 18.50 11.88
CA LEU A 216 3.95 17.87 12.46
C LEU A 216 4.26 16.49 13.05
N GLN A 217 5.07 15.69 12.36
CA GLN A 217 5.53 14.38 12.85
C GLN A 217 6.32 14.53 14.15
N SER A 218 7.23 15.50 14.25
CA SER A 218 7.98 15.76 15.49
C SER A 218 7.05 16.12 16.65
N ARG A 219 6.07 17.01 16.44
CA ARG A 219 5.10 17.37 17.48
C ARG A 219 4.21 16.21 17.90
N VAL A 220 3.80 15.36 16.95
CA VAL A 220 3.03 14.15 17.25
C VAL A 220 3.85 13.17 18.09
N VAL A 221 5.13 12.96 17.77
CA VAL A 221 6.01 12.09 18.56
C VAL A 221 6.20 12.65 19.96
N GLU A 222 6.49 13.95 20.09
CA GLU A 222 6.60 14.64 21.39
C GLU A 222 5.33 14.47 22.24
N TYR A 223 4.15 14.58 21.61
CA TYR A 223 2.89 14.31 22.30
C TYR A 223 2.79 12.85 22.77
N LEU A 224 3.13 11.87 21.92
CA LEU A 224 3.06 10.45 22.27
C LEU A 224 4.10 10.05 23.34
N ASP A 225 5.27 10.69 23.38
CA ASP A 225 6.28 10.48 24.43
C ASP A 225 5.75 10.87 25.82
N ALA A 226 4.89 11.90 25.89
CA ALA A 226 4.28 12.36 27.13
C ALA A 226 3.00 11.60 27.52
N HIS A 227 2.40 10.83 26.60
CA HIS A 227 1.10 10.19 26.80
C HIS A 227 1.20 8.67 26.57
N PRO A 228 1.45 7.87 27.62
CA PRO A 228 1.49 6.41 27.50
C PRO A 228 0.12 5.83 27.12
N CYS A 229 0.11 4.57 26.69
CA CYS A 229 -1.13 3.84 26.40
C CYS A 229 -2.06 3.82 27.62
N VAL A 230 -3.30 4.29 27.45
CA VAL A 230 -4.30 4.35 28.54
C VAL A 230 -4.63 2.98 29.14
N ASP A 231 -4.59 1.90 28.35
CA ASP A 231 -4.97 0.56 28.84
C ASP A 231 -3.83 -0.24 29.50
N CYS A 232 -2.56 -0.04 29.08
CA CYS A 232 -1.44 -0.89 29.52
C CYS A 232 -0.17 -0.13 29.91
N GLY A 233 -0.16 1.21 29.82
CA GLY A 233 0.96 2.04 30.23
C GLY A 233 2.20 1.99 29.31
N THR A 234 2.16 1.32 28.16
CA THR A 234 3.32 1.31 27.24
C THR A 234 3.66 2.73 26.78
N THR A 235 4.93 3.09 26.84
CA THR A 235 5.44 4.42 26.46
C THR A 235 6.09 4.47 25.08
N ASP A 236 6.28 3.32 24.41
CA ASP A 236 6.97 3.22 23.12
C ASP A 236 6.16 3.89 21.98
N PRO A 237 6.57 5.07 21.47
CA PRO A 237 5.78 5.83 20.50
C PRO A 237 5.59 5.10 19.17
N LEU A 238 6.44 4.13 18.83
CA LEU A 238 6.34 3.36 17.59
C LEU A 238 5.11 2.45 17.56
N VAL A 239 4.58 2.10 18.73
CA VAL A 239 3.43 1.20 18.85
C VAL A 239 2.15 1.92 19.27
N LEU A 240 2.25 3.18 19.69
CA LEU A 240 1.11 4.02 20.06
C LEU A 240 0.35 4.53 18.83
N ASP A 241 -0.94 4.78 19.01
CA ASP A 241 -1.86 5.34 18.03
C ASP A 241 -2.92 6.21 18.72
N PHE A 242 -3.57 7.06 17.94
CA PHE A 242 -4.69 7.88 18.37
C PHE A 242 -6.00 7.11 18.14
N ASP A 243 -6.59 6.58 19.21
CA ASP A 243 -7.86 5.89 19.19
C ASP A 243 -9.01 6.86 19.48
N HIS A 244 -9.98 6.97 18.58
CA HIS A 244 -11.02 8.01 18.69
C HIS A 244 -12.10 7.61 19.69
N ARG A 245 -12.56 8.56 20.52
CA ARG A 245 -13.65 8.32 21.49
C ARG A 245 -15.07 8.50 20.91
N GLY A 246 -15.20 8.96 19.66
CA GLY A 246 -16.50 9.31 19.07
C GLY A 246 -16.46 9.58 17.55
N GLY A 247 -17.39 10.41 17.06
CA GLY A 247 -17.52 10.73 15.63
C GLY A 247 -16.26 11.40 15.07
N LYS A 248 -15.67 10.80 14.04
CA LYS A 248 -14.43 11.27 13.43
C LYS A 248 -14.66 12.31 12.35
N THR A 249 -13.75 13.27 12.26
CA THR A 249 -13.64 14.15 11.10
C THR A 249 -12.56 13.67 10.13
N ALA A 250 -11.40 13.22 10.64
CA ALA A 250 -10.35 12.56 9.85
C ALA A 250 -9.26 11.94 10.75
N ASP A 251 -8.64 10.82 10.34
CA ASP A 251 -7.56 10.23 11.14
C ASP A 251 -6.36 11.20 11.27
N VAL A 252 -5.77 11.32 12.47
CA VAL A 252 -4.61 12.20 12.75
C VAL A 252 -3.47 11.97 11.77
N SER A 253 -3.18 10.71 11.42
CA SER A 253 -2.18 10.34 10.43
C SER A 253 -2.47 10.89 9.02
N THR A 254 -3.76 11.01 8.66
CA THR A 254 -4.20 11.63 7.41
C THR A 254 -4.03 13.14 7.45
N LEU A 255 -4.35 13.81 8.56
CA LEU A 255 -4.13 15.25 8.73
C LEU A 255 -2.65 15.62 8.61
N VAL A 256 -1.76 14.83 9.23
CA VAL A 256 -0.31 14.97 9.10
C VAL A 256 0.12 14.77 7.65
N ARG A 257 -0.34 13.69 6.98
CA ARG A 257 0.01 13.41 5.57
C ARG A 257 -0.42 14.54 4.62
N GLN A 258 -1.57 15.15 4.87
CA GLN A 258 -2.10 16.28 4.13
C GLN A 258 -1.44 17.63 4.48
N ALA A 259 -0.50 17.65 5.44
CA ALA A 259 0.20 18.86 5.88
C ALA A 259 -0.76 19.96 6.37
N ARG A 260 -1.79 19.57 7.13
CA ARG A 260 -2.78 20.49 7.72
C ARG A 260 -2.15 21.36 8.81
N ALA A 261 -2.83 22.44 9.19
CA ALA A 261 -2.39 23.29 10.28
C ALA A 261 -2.33 22.51 11.60
N TRP A 262 -1.39 22.86 12.48
CA TRP A 262 -1.28 22.20 13.79
C TRP A 262 -2.56 22.33 14.62
N SER A 263 -3.28 23.45 14.51
CA SER A 263 -4.58 23.64 15.17
C SER A 263 -5.59 22.55 14.81
N ASP A 264 -5.67 22.18 13.53
CA ASP A 264 -6.57 21.12 13.06
C ASP A 264 -6.15 19.75 13.62
N VAL A 265 -4.83 19.51 13.67
CA VAL A 265 -4.26 18.26 14.19
C VAL A 265 -4.48 18.14 15.69
N ALA A 266 -4.20 19.20 16.45
CA ALA A 266 -4.38 19.26 17.90
C ALA A 266 -5.85 19.07 18.29
N ALA A 267 -6.77 19.74 17.59
CA ALA A 267 -8.21 19.59 17.82
C ALA A 267 -8.72 18.16 17.55
N GLU A 268 -8.07 17.41 16.63
CA GLU A 268 -8.41 15.99 16.44
C GLU A 268 -7.77 15.11 17.52
N ILE A 269 -6.53 15.42 17.94
CA ILE A 269 -5.84 14.71 19.04
C ILE A 269 -6.65 14.80 20.34
N GLU A 270 -7.25 15.96 20.65
CA GLU A 270 -8.11 16.14 21.83
C GLU A 270 -9.33 15.20 21.87
N LYS A 271 -9.78 14.71 20.71
CA LYS A 271 -10.90 13.74 20.61
C LYS A 271 -10.44 12.28 20.71
N CYS A 272 -9.13 12.06 20.83
CA CYS A 272 -8.51 10.76 20.82
C CYS A 272 -7.93 10.40 22.19
N GLU A 273 -7.82 9.11 22.44
CA GLU A 273 -7.03 8.52 23.52
C GLU A 273 -5.82 7.82 22.93
N VAL A 274 -4.68 7.93 23.63
CA VAL A 274 -3.46 7.24 23.18
C VAL A 274 -3.53 5.77 23.60
N ARG A 275 -3.48 4.87 22.62
CA ARG A 275 -3.49 3.41 22.83
C ARG A 275 -2.41 2.73 22.01
N CYS A 276 -1.84 1.66 22.54
CA CYS A 276 -0.95 0.81 21.74
C CYS A 276 -1.75 -0.07 20.77
N ALA A 277 -1.11 -0.49 19.68
CA ALA A 277 -1.74 -1.29 18.63
C ALA A 277 -2.32 -2.61 19.14
N ASN A 278 -1.72 -3.24 20.15
CA ASN A 278 -2.26 -4.45 20.79
C ASN A 278 -3.56 -4.15 21.55
N CYS A 279 -3.59 -3.11 22.39
CA CYS A 279 -4.79 -2.77 23.17
C CYS A 279 -5.92 -2.26 22.27
N HIS A 280 -5.60 -1.44 21.28
CA HIS A 280 -6.57 -1.03 20.25
C HIS A 280 -7.15 -2.25 19.51
N ALA A 281 -6.31 -3.21 19.10
CA ALA A 281 -6.78 -4.43 18.43
C ALA A 281 -7.72 -5.26 19.32
N ARG A 282 -7.44 -5.38 20.63
CA ARG A 282 -8.34 -6.05 21.59
C ARG A 282 -9.68 -5.35 21.70
N ARG A 283 -9.65 -4.03 21.87
CA ARG A 283 -10.87 -3.20 21.98
C ARG A 283 -11.75 -3.38 20.75
N THR A 284 -11.21 -3.15 19.56
CA THR A 284 -11.96 -3.32 18.31
C THR A 284 -12.50 -4.75 18.17
N ALA A 285 -11.70 -5.76 18.49
CA ALA A 285 -12.12 -7.16 18.38
C ALA A 285 -13.25 -7.52 19.35
N ASN A 286 -13.24 -6.95 20.57
CA ASN A 286 -14.31 -7.12 21.55
C ASN A 286 -15.60 -6.38 21.13
N GLU A 287 -15.48 -5.15 20.63
CA GLU A 287 -16.63 -4.37 20.15
C GLU A 287 -17.37 -5.06 19.00
N ILE A 288 -16.64 -5.62 18.03
CA ILE A 288 -17.24 -6.29 16.87
C ILE A 288 -17.53 -7.77 17.10
N GLN A 289 -17.25 -8.30 18.30
CA GLN A 289 -17.34 -9.73 18.62
C GLN A 289 -16.63 -10.61 17.56
N ALA A 290 -15.39 -10.24 17.27
CA ALA A 290 -14.56 -10.89 16.26
C ALA A 290 -14.48 -12.40 16.49
N TYR A 291 -14.36 -13.18 15.42
CA TYR A 291 -14.35 -14.64 15.52
C TYR A 291 -13.22 -15.16 16.43
N ARG A 292 -12.08 -14.46 16.50
CA ARG A 292 -10.97 -14.84 17.39
C ARG A 292 -11.34 -14.70 18.86
N VAL A 293 -12.06 -13.64 19.23
CA VAL A 293 -12.57 -13.46 20.60
C VAL A 293 -13.59 -14.56 20.91
N ARG A 294 -14.60 -14.73 20.04
CA ARG A 294 -15.66 -15.73 20.25
C ARG A 294 -15.15 -17.17 20.31
N LEU A 295 -14.19 -17.54 19.46
CA LEU A 295 -13.65 -18.89 19.41
C LEU A 295 -12.56 -19.12 20.46
N ALA A 296 -11.81 -18.10 20.89
CA ALA A 296 -10.85 -18.23 21.98
C ALA A 296 -11.52 -18.68 23.28
N THR A 297 -12.70 -18.14 23.59
CA THR A 297 -13.47 -18.52 24.78
C THR A 297 -13.99 -19.97 24.72
N ILE A 298 -14.11 -20.55 23.52
CA ILE A 298 -14.61 -21.92 23.31
C ILE A 298 -13.48 -22.94 23.31
N CYS A 299 -12.27 -22.53 22.94
CA CYS A 299 -11.10 -23.40 22.80
C CYS A 299 -10.09 -23.31 23.97
N ALA A 300 -10.32 -22.43 24.94
CA ALA A 300 -9.58 -22.34 26.19
C ALA A 300 -10.18 -23.27 27.25
#